data_AF-A0A2N9BD77-F1
#
_entry.id   AF-A0A2N9BD77-F1
#
_cell.length_a   1.000
_cell.length_b   1.000
_cell.length_c   1.000
_cell.angle_alpha   90.00
_cell.angle_beta   90.00
_cell.angle_gamma   90.00
#
_symmetry.space_group_name_H-M   'P 1'
#
loop_
_entity.id
_entity.type
_entity.pdbx_description
1 polymer ?
#
loop_
_entity_poly.entity_id
_entity_poly.type
_entity_poly.pdbx_seq_one_letter_code
_entity_poly.pdbx_strand_id
1 'polypeptide(L)'
;MICDRLHVDNNDILNRLLEGEPPPEWTKRPNAKDDLRERARELRLQGWTYDQIQVELGCSKSSISLWGRDLPRPERRQRTREEASAIAKRGWEAKLRLREEERQRTRAVATREIEHLSDRELFLVGVGLYWAEGAKSKPYRRQERVIFVNSDPGMITVFRAWLDLLGVERERLKFAVHVHESADVAGAEQFWADHVGIDRAALLKTTLKKHSPSTNRKNTNEGYYGCLRVDVRRGADLYRRIEGWWWGIVGEAQSRTPRTAV
;
A
#
# COMPACT_ATOMS: atom_id res chain seq x y z
N MET A 1 -35.38 -8.64 46.45
CA MET A 1 -36.55 -8.99 45.62
C MET A 1 -37.35 -10.10 46.32
N ILE A 2 -38.54 -10.48 45.84
CA ILE A 2 -39.37 -11.56 46.44
C ILE A 2 -38.59 -12.90 46.47
N CYS A 3 -37.75 -13.18 45.47
CA CYS A 3 -36.87 -14.35 45.40
C CYS A 3 -35.93 -14.46 46.61
N ASP A 4 -35.26 -13.37 47.00
CA ASP A 4 -34.33 -13.35 48.13
C ASP A 4 -35.02 -13.64 49.46
N ARG A 5 -36.29 -13.22 49.59
CA ARG A 5 -37.08 -13.40 50.82
C ARG A 5 -37.70 -14.80 50.94
N LEU A 6 -37.85 -15.50 49.82
CA LEU A 6 -38.37 -16.87 49.74
C LEU A 6 -37.28 -17.93 49.51
N HIS A 7 -36.03 -17.52 49.30
CA HIS A 7 -34.86 -18.39 49.03
C HIS A 7 -35.12 -19.36 47.85
N VAL A 8 -35.79 -18.87 46.82
CA VAL A 8 -36.04 -19.62 45.58
C VAL A 8 -35.25 -18.97 44.45
N ASP A 9 -34.16 -19.63 44.05
CA ASP A 9 -33.23 -19.15 43.02
C ASP A 9 -33.62 -19.59 41.60
N ASN A 10 -34.69 -20.39 41.46
CA ASN A 10 -35.18 -20.92 40.19
C ASN A 10 -36.46 -20.19 39.73
N ASN A 11 -36.33 -19.39 38.67
CA ASN A 11 -37.42 -18.61 38.10
C ASN A 11 -38.61 -19.45 37.59
N ASP A 12 -38.39 -20.69 37.14
CA ASP A 12 -39.49 -21.56 36.68
C ASP A 12 -40.33 -22.11 37.83
N ILE A 13 -39.72 -22.32 38.99
CA ILE A 13 -40.43 -22.73 40.21
C ILE A 13 -41.18 -21.52 40.80
N LEU A 14 -40.55 -20.35 40.79
CA LEU A 14 -41.18 -19.10 41.23
C LEU A 14 -42.41 -18.76 40.38
N ASN A 15 -42.32 -18.89 39.05
CA ASN A 15 -43.43 -18.64 38.14
C ASN A 15 -44.60 -19.61 38.35
N ARG A 16 -44.32 -20.90 38.62
CA ARG A 16 -45.36 -21.89 38.96
C ARG A 16 -46.03 -21.63 40.31
N LEU A 17 -45.27 -21.17 41.30
CA LEU A 17 -45.80 -20.84 42.64
C LEU A 17 -46.65 -19.55 42.63
N LEU A 18 -46.41 -18.66 41.67
CA LEU A 18 -47.17 -17.42 41.45
C LEU A 18 -48.29 -17.56 40.41
N GLU A 19 -48.50 -18.77 39.88
CA GLU A 19 -49.46 -19.05 38.83
C GLU A 19 -50.89 -18.98 39.39
N GLY A 20 -51.63 -17.95 39.01
CA GLY A 20 -53.02 -17.69 39.46
C GLY A 20 -53.16 -16.57 40.48
N GLU A 21 -52.05 -16.09 41.08
CA GLU A 21 -52.06 -14.90 41.93
C GLU A 21 -51.94 -13.64 41.05
N PRO A 22 -52.90 -12.70 41.10
CA PRO A 22 -52.80 -11.47 40.33
C PRO A 22 -51.58 -10.67 40.80
N PRO A 23 -50.80 -10.07 39.88
CA PRO A 23 -49.68 -9.22 40.25
C PRO A 23 -50.15 -8.14 41.24
N PRO A 24 -49.43 -7.93 42.36
CA PRO A 24 -49.80 -6.92 43.34
C PRO A 24 -50.02 -5.55 42.69
N GLU A 25 -51.02 -4.79 43.15
CA GLU A 25 -51.34 -3.48 42.54
C GLU A 25 -50.13 -2.53 42.48
N TRP A 26 -49.15 -2.67 43.37
CA TRP A 26 -47.92 -1.85 43.38
C TRP A 26 -46.86 -2.24 42.33
N THR A 27 -46.90 -3.46 41.76
CA THR A 27 -46.04 -3.87 40.62
C THR A 27 -46.64 -3.48 39.28
N LYS A 28 -47.95 -3.22 39.23
CA LYS A 28 -48.59 -2.54 38.10
C LYS A 28 -48.17 -1.07 38.10
N ARG A 29 -47.02 -0.78 37.49
CA ARG A 29 -46.65 0.58 37.11
C ARG A 29 -46.96 0.78 35.63
N PRO A 30 -48.22 1.05 35.24
CA PRO A 30 -48.56 1.28 33.84
C PRO A 30 -47.75 2.44 33.24
N ASN A 31 -47.26 3.35 34.10
CA ASN A 31 -46.68 4.63 33.74
C ASN A 31 -45.17 4.74 34.06
N ALA A 32 -44.45 3.63 34.29
CA ALA A 32 -43.07 3.65 34.82
C ALA A 32 -42.03 4.43 33.99
N LYS A 33 -42.38 4.82 32.76
CA LYS A 33 -41.54 5.62 31.86
C LYS A 33 -42.31 6.76 31.19
N ASP A 34 -43.47 7.14 31.73
CA ASP A 34 -44.32 8.15 31.10
C ASP A 34 -43.65 9.52 31.10
N ASP A 35 -42.95 9.89 32.18
CA ASP A 35 -42.19 11.15 32.24
C ASP A 35 -41.06 11.18 31.18
N LEU A 36 -40.35 10.06 31.00
CA LEU A 36 -39.30 9.93 29.99
C LEU A 36 -39.87 9.90 28.57
N ARG A 37 -41.06 9.33 28.40
CA ARG A 37 -41.80 9.30 27.13
C ARG A 37 -42.28 10.69 26.76
N GLU A 38 -42.89 11.42 27.69
CA GLU A 38 -43.32 12.81 27.48
C GLU A 38 -42.12 13.68 27.14
N ARG A 39 -41.03 13.58 27.91
CA ARG A 39 -39.81 14.35 27.64
C ARG A 39 -39.17 14.00 26.29
N ALA A 40 -39.15 12.73 25.91
CA ALA A 40 -38.66 12.31 24.59
C ALA A 40 -39.51 12.88 23.44
N ARG A 41 -40.84 12.97 23.64
CA ARG A 41 -41.76 13.55 22.66
C ARG A 41 -41.62 15.06 22.54
N GLU A 42 -41.42 15.77 23.66
CA GLU A 42 -41.10 17.20 23.66
C GLU A 42 -39.82 17.51 22.88
N LEU A 43 -38.72 16.82 23.20
CA LEU A 43 -37.44 16.99 22.51
C LEU A 43 -37.57 16.68 21.01
N ARG A 44 -38.39 15.67 20.67
CA ARG A 44 -38.66 15.32 19.27
C ARG A 44 -39.39 16.44 18.52
N LEU A 45 -40.39 17.06 19.13
CA LEU A 45 -41.10 18.22 18.58
C LEU A 45 -40.21 19.46 18.47
N GLN A 46 -39.21 19.60 19.34
CA GLN A 46 -38.18 20.64 19.26
C GLN A 46 -37.12 20.38 18.16
N GLY A 47 -37.24 19.31 17.39
CA GLY A 47 -36.34 19.03 16.26
C GLY A 47 -35.17 18.11 16.60
N TRP A 48 -35.17 17.41 17.74
CA TRP A 48 -34.08 16.52 18.10
C TRP A 48 -34.17 15.15 17.40
N THR A 49 -33.01 14.61 17.01
CA THR A 49 -32.88 13.25 16.49
C THR A 49 -32.92 12.21 17.60
N TYR A 50 -33.29 10.96 17.30
CA TYR A 50 -33.32 9.89 18.30
C TYR A 50 -31.96 9.65 18.97
N ASP A 51 -30.86 9.87 18.25
CA ASP A 51 -29.51 9.73 18.81
C ASP A 51 -29.22 10.82 19.86
N GLN A 52 -29.68 12.06 19.62
CA GLN A 52 -29.54 13.15 20.59
C GLN A 52 -30.41 12.91 21.82
N ILE A 53 -31.66 12.47 21.62
CA ILE A 53 -32.59 12.15 22.72
C ILE A 53 -32.07 10.97 23.55
N GLN A 54 -31.42 10.00 22.91
CA GLN A 54 -30.78 8.87 23.59
C GLN A 54 -29.64 9.33 24.51
N VAL A 55 -28.77 10.21 24.02
CA VAL A 55 -27.68 10.77 24.82
C VAL A 55 -28.21 11.60 25.98
N GLU A 56 -29.26 12.39 25.75
CA GLU A 56 -29.87 13.28 26.75
C GLU A 56 -30.61 12.51 27.86
N LEU A 57 -31.45 11.53 27.49
CA LEU A 57 -32.34 10.85 28.44
C LEU A 57 -31.80 9.49 28.94
N GLY A 58 -30.68 9.01 28.39
CA GLY A 58 -30.10 7.71 28.73
C GLY A 58 -30.99 6.50 28.37
N CYS A 59 -32.09 6.72 27.65
CA CYS A 59 -33.03 5.68 27.23
C CYS A 59 -32.53 4.94 25.99
N SER A 60 -32.96 3.69 25.81
CA SER A 60 -32.61 2.95 24.60
C SER A 60 -33.25 3.58 23.35
N LYS A 61 -32.54 3.50 22.22
CA LYS A 61 -33.03 3.98 20.91
C LYS A 61 -34.37 3.35 20.52
N SER A 62 -34.58 2.08 20.89
CA SER A 62 -35.81 1.35 20.60
C SER A 62 -37.00 1.93 21.36
N SER A 63 -36.84 2.31 22.63
CA SER A 63 -37.90 2.98 23.41
C SER A 63 -38.24 4.36 22.84
N ILE A 64 -37.23 5.17 22.54
CA ILE A 64 -37.42 6.51 21.95
C ILE A 64 -38.10 6.42 20.58
N SER A 65 -37.69 5.46 19.75
CA SER A 65 -38.31 5.23 18.44
C SER A 65 -39.77 4.82 18.57
N LEU A 66 -40.11 3.99 19.56
CA LEU A 66 -41.51 3.58 19.79
C LEU A 66 -42.37 4.76 20.24
N TRP A 67 -41.84 5.61 21.12
CA TRP A 67 -42.54 6.77 21.67
C TRP A 67 -42.69 7.94 20.70
N GLY A 68 -41.79 8.09 19.74
CA GLY A 68 -41.75 9.23 18.82
C GLY A 68 -42.07 8.90 17.35
N ARG A 69 -42.45 7.66 17.03
CA ARG A 69 -42.69 7.22 15.63
C ARG A 69 -43.81 7.99 14.91
N ASP A 70 -44.78 8.48 15.67
CA ASP A 70 -45.93 9.26 15.21
C ASP A 70 -45.61 10.75 15.06
N LEU A 71 -44.46 11.20 15.56
CA LEU A 71 -44.04 12.60 15.51
C LEU A 71 -43.24 12.90 14.24
N PRO A 72 -43.30 14.15 13.74
CA PRO A 72 -42.59 14.55 12.54
C PRO A 72 -41.08 14.28 12.70
N ARG A 73 -40.47 13.89 11.58
CA ARG A 73 -39.02 13.78 11.52
C ARG A 73 -38.44 15.19 11.59
N PRO A 74 -37.46 15.45 12.47
CA PRO A 74 -36.79 16.73 12.51
C PRO A 74 -36.15 17.00 11.15
N GLU A 75 -36.23 18.25 10.72
CA GLU A 75 -35.55 18.69 9.51
C GLU A 75 -34.06 18.39 9.66
N ARG A 76 -33.56 17.50 8.81
CA ARG A 76 -32.12 17.29 8.72
C ARG A 76 -31.54 18.55 8.13
N ARG A 77 -30.74 19.30 8.91
CA ARG A 77 -29.88 20.35 8.36
C ARG A 77 -29.12 19.73 7.19
N GLN A 78 -29.43 20.17 5.98
CA GLN A 78 -28.70 19.77 4.80
C GLN A 78 -27.31 20.37 4.96
N ARG A 79 -26.31 19.50 5.18
CA ARG A 79 -24.91 19.95 5.24
C ARG A 79 -24.60 20.66 3.94
N THR A 80 -23.89 21.77 4.03
CA THR A 80 -23.41 22.42 2.81
C THR A 80 -22.44 21.48 2.10
N ARG A 81 -22.30 21.64 0.79
CA ARG A 81 -21.35 20.87 -0.01
C ARG A 81 -19.92 20.97 0.56
N GLU A 82 -19.58 22.11 1.12
CA GLU A 82 -18.28 22.39 1.76
C GLU A 82 -18.10 21.61 3.06
N GLU A 83 -19.10 21.60 3.95
CA GLU A 83 -19.08 20.82 5.19
C GLU A 83 -18.94 19.31 4.90
N ALA A 84 -19.69 18.81 3.92
CA ALA A 84 -19.62 17.42 3.49
C ALA A 84 -18.25 17.07 2.87
N SER A 85 -17.70 17.96 2.04
CA SER A 85 -16.38 17.80 1.42
C SER A 85 -15.25 17.81 2.47
N ALA A 86 -15.30 18.69 3.46
CA ALA A 86 -14.29 18.79 4.51
C ALA A 86 -14.27 17.54 5.42
N ILE A 87 -15.43 16.95 5.72
CA ILE A 87 -15.51 15.69 6.47
C ILE A 87 -14.97 14.53 5.63
N ALA A 88 -15.36 14.44 4.35
CA ALA A 88 -14.86 13.42 3.44
C ALA A 88 -13.34 13.50 3.27
N LYS A 89 -12.78 14.71 3.12
CA LYS A 89 -11.35 14.95 3.00
C LYS A 89 -10.59 14.50 4.26
N ARG A 90 -11.06 14.86 5.45
CA ARG A 90 -10.45 14.41 6.72
C ARG A 90 -10.49 12.89 6.90
N GLY A 91 -11.62 12.25 6.57
CA GLY A 91 -11.73 10.80 6.60
C GLY A 91 -10.80 10.11 5.59
N TRP A 92 -10.65 10.71 4.41
CA TRP A 92 -9.74 10.25 3.37
C TRP A 92 -8.27 10.41 3.77
N GLU A 93 -7.88 11.55 4.34
CA GLU A 93 -6.53 11.81 4.84
C GLU A 93 -6.13 10.83 5.94
N ALA A 94 -7.03 10.56 6.91
CA ALA A 94 -6.79 9.55 7.93
C ALA A 94 -6.60 8.16 7.34
N LYS A 95 -7.42 7.78 6.34
CA LYS A 95 -7.29 6.51 5.62
C LYS A 95 -6.00 6.42 4.81
N LEU A 96 -5.59 7.50 4.15
CA LEU A 96 -4.33 7.57 3.42
C LEU A 96 -3.14 7.43 4.36
N ARG A 97 -3.18 8.10 5.53
CA ARG A 97 -2.12 7.99 6.54
C ARG A 97 -1.98 6.56 7.06
N LEU A 98 -3.08 5.91 7.42
CA LEU A 98 -3.06 4.50 7.88
C LEU A 98 -2.50 3.55 6.80
N ARG A 99 -2.89 3.75 5.53
CA ARG A 99 -2.35 2.96 4.41
C ARG A 99 -0.87 3.22 4.17
N GLU A 100 -0.43 4.47 4.32
CA GLU A 100 0.98 4.82 4.18
C GLU A 100 1.80 4.22 5.33
N GLU A 101 1.31 4.29 6.57
CA GLU A 101 1.94 3.63 7.73
C GLU A 101 2.04 2.11 7.52
N GLU A 102 0.96 1.47 7.05
CA GLU A 102 0.96 0.04 6.73
C GLU A 102 1.99 -0.28 5.62
N ARG A 103 2.00 0.49 4.53
CA ARG A 103 2.96 0.36 3.43
C ARG A 103 4.40 0.45 3.92
N GLN A 104 4.71 1.44 4.76
CA GLN A 104 6.05 1.63 5.31
C GLN A 104 6.44 0.49 6.25
N ARG A 105 5.51 0.00 7.09
CA ARG A 105 5.75 -1.17 7.95
C ARG A 105 6.04 -2.42 7.15
N THR A 106 5.19 -2.77 6.18
CA THR A 106 5.39 -3.93 5.31
C THR A 106 6.73 -3.86 4.59
N ARG A 107 7.07 -2.68 4.03
CA ARG A 107 8.36 -2.47 3.37
C ARG A 107 9.54 -2.64 4.32
N ALA A 108 9.46 -2.09 5.53
CA ALA A 108 10.52 -2.19 6.53
C ALA A 108 10.73 -3.64 7.01
N VAL A 109 9.65 -4.41 7.20
CA VAL A 109 9.72 -5.83 7.54
C VAL A 109 10.37 -6.61 6.41
N ALA A 110 9.86 -6.50 5.18
CA ALA A 110 10.40 -7.21 4.02
C ALA A 110 11.87 -6.84 3.73
N THR A 111 12.28 -5.59 4.01
CA THR A 111 13.68 -5.18 3.87
C THR A 111 14.59 -5.93 4.84
N ARG A 112 14.11 -6.23 6.05
CA ARG A 112 14.87 -6.95 7.09
C ARG A 112 14.90 -8.46 6.89
N GLU A 113 13.97 -9.01 6.10
CA GLU A 113 14.00 -10.42 5.69
C GLU A 113 15.21 -10.73 4.80
N ILE A 114 15.71 -9.72 4.10
CA ILE A 114 16.99 -9.79 3.39
C ILE A 114 18.09 -9.42 4.39
N GLU A 115 18.58 -10.41 5.14
CA GLU A 115 19.66 -10.22 6.12
C GLU A 115 21.02 -10.01 5.42
N HIS A 116 21.70 -11.11 5.09
CA HIS A 116 22.97 -11.11 4.40
C HIS A 116 22.79 -11.67 3.00
N LEU A 117 23.16 -10.88 1.99
CA LEU A 117 23.19 -11.34 0.61
C LEU A 117 24.53 -12.04 0.36
N SER A 118 24.51 -13.36 0.21
CA SER A 118 25.71 -14.13 -0.13
C SER A 118 26.18 -13.87 -1.56
N ASP A 119 27.45 -14.14 -1.84
CA ASP A 119 28.02 -14.06 -3.20
C ASP A 119 27.23 -14.90 -4.20
N ARG A 120 26.73 -16.08 -3.79
CA ARG A 120 25.93 -16.93 -4.67
C ARG A 120 24.57 -16.33 -4.99
N GLU A 121 23.91 -15.70 -4.01
CA GLU A 121 22.63 -15.03 -4.23
C GLU A 121 22.81 -13.78 -5.10
N LEU A 122 23.81 -12.95 -4.80
CA LEU A 122 24.15 -11.79 -5.64
C LEU A 122 24.49 -12.21 -7.07
N PHE A 123 25.22 -13.32 -7.24
CA PHE A 123 25.50 -13.88 -8.56
C PHE A 123 24.22 -14.21 -9.33
N LEU A 124 23.29 -14.95 -8.72
CA LEU A 124 22.04 -15.36 -9.37
C LEU A 124 21.11 -14.15 -9.64
N VAL A 125 21.00 -13.23 -8.68
CA VAL A 125 20.24 -11.98 -8.84
C VAL A 125 20.81 -11.17 -9.99
N GLY A 126 22.13 -11.02 -10.09
CA GLY A 126 22.77 -10.29 -11.18
C GLY A 126 22.55 -10.93 -12.56
N VAL A 127 22.58 -12.27 -12.65
CA VAL A 127 22.24 -12.99 -13.90
C VAL A 127 20.80 -12.70 -14.31
N GLY A 128 19.84 -12.82 -13.38
CA GLY A 128 18.43 -12.52 -13.65
C GLY A 128 18.19 -11.06 -14.02
N LEU A 129 18.82 -10.13 -13.30
CA LEU A 129 18.75 -8.69 -13.52
C LEU A 129 19.27 -8.33 -14.92
N TYR A 130 20.43 -8.84 -15.31
CA TYR A 130 20.96 -8.63 -16.65
C TYR A 130 20.08 -9.25 -17.72
N TRP A 131 19.53 -10.45 -17.48
CA TRP A 131 18.67 -11.08 -18.48
C TRP A 131 17.33 -10.34 -18.67
N ALA A 132 16.83 -9.68 -17.63
CA ALA A 132 15.61 -8.88 -17.70
C ALA A 132 15.85 -7.53 -18.41
N GLU A 133 16.86 -6.78 -17.98
CA GLU A 133 17.05 -5.35 -18.33
C GLU A 133 18.28 -5.10 -19.23
N GLY A 134 19.17 -6.07 -19.38
CA GLY A 134 20.39 -5.98 -20.16
C GLY A 134 20.15 -6.13 -21.67
N ALA A 135 21.07 -5.56 -22.46
CA ALA A 135 21.04 -5.70 -23.90
C ALA A 135 21.31 -7.15 -24.31
N LYS A 136 20.48 -7.67 -25.21
CA LYS A 136 20.62 -9.00 -25.81
C LYS A 136 21.17 -8.89 -27.22
N SER A 137 22.19 -9.70 -27.50
CA SER A 137 22.68 -9.96 -28.85
C SER A 137 21.56 -10.62 -29.67
N LYS A 138 21.39 -10.19 -30.92
CA LYS A 138 20.37 -10.74 -31.82
C LYS A 138 21.02 -11.57 -32.91
N PRO A 139 20.44 -12.70 -33.37
CA PRO A 139 21.06 -13.55 -34.39
C PRO A 139 21.46 -12.79 -35.67
N TYR A 140 20.63 -11.84 -36.10
CA TYR A 140 20.86 -10.99 -37.28
C TYR A 140 21.79 -9.79 -37.02
N ARG A 141 22.21 -9.57 -35.78
CA ARG A 141 23.10 -8.47 -35.37
C ARG A 141 23.86 -8.89 -34.11
N ARG A 142 24.81 -9.80 -34.30
CA ARG A 142 25.59 -10.36 -33.19
C ARG A 142 26.43 -9.25 -32.55
N GLN A 143 26.02 -8.83 -31.37
CA GLN A 143 26.67 -7.79 -30.58
C GLN A 143 26.80 -8.31 -29.16
N GLU A 144 27.91 -8.98 -28.91
CA GLU A 144 28.26 -9.57 -27.61
C GLU A 144 28.85 -8.48 -26.73
N ARG A 145 28.00 -7.53 -26.35
CA ARG A 145 28.36 -6.43 -25.45
C ARG A 145 27.48 -6.49 -24.22
N VAL A 146 28.10 -6.32 -23.06
CA VAL A 146 27.37 -6.16 -21.80
C VAL A 146 26.98 -4.71 -21.66
N ILE A 147 25.69 -4.45 -21.83
CA ILE A 147 25.08 -3.12 -21.67
C ILE A 147 23.88 -3.26 -20.76
N PHE A 148 23.81 -2.41 -19.75
CA PHE A 148 22.70 -2.37 -18.83
C PHE A 148 22.16 -0.94 -18.78
N VAL A 149 20.85 -0.75 -18.87
CA VAL A 149 20.23 0.58 -18.85
C VAL A 149 19.07 0.59 -17.88
N ASN A 150 19.11 1.45 -16.87
CA ASN A 150 18.00 1.55 -15.92
C ASN A 150 17.88 2.96 -15.31
N SER A 151 16.69 3.35 -14.88
CA SER A 151 16.44 4.62 -14.19
C SER A 151 16.48 4.52 -12.66
N ASP A 152 16.44 3.31 -12.11
CA ASP A 152 16.50 3.07 -10.67
C ASP A 152 17.97 3.01 -10.20
N PRO A 153 18.42 3.93 -9.31
CA PRO A 153 19.78 3.90 -8.77
C PRO A 153 20.09 2.63 -7.97
N GLY A 154 19.09 2.03 -7.32
CA GLY A 154 19.24 0.75 -6.62
C GLY A 154 19.58 -0.39 -7.57
N MET A 155 18.93 -0.46 -8.74
CA MET A 155 19.28 -1.46 -9.76
C MET A 155 20.70 -1.26 -10.32
N ILE A 156 21.12 -0.01 -10.53
CA ILE A 156 22.50 0.31 -10.92
C ILE A 156 23.49 -0.12 -9.84
N THR A 157 23.17 0.11 -8.57
CA THR A 157 24.01 -0.30 -7.43
C THR A 157 24.19 -1.81 -7.39
N VAL A 158 23.11 -2.58 -7.48
CA VAL A 158 23.16 -4.06 -7.51
C VAL A 158 23.95 -4.55 -8.71
N PHE A 159 23.74 -3.97 -9.90
CA PHE A 159 24.46 -4.34 -11.10
C PHE A 159 25.98 -4.10 -10.97
N ARG A 160 26.40 -2.98 -10.37
CA ARG A 160 27.82 -2.70 -10.10
C ARG A 160 28.42 -3.66 -9.09
N ALA A 161 27.73 -3.92 -7.98
CA ALA A 161 28.19 -4.90 -6.98
C ALA A 161 28.36 -6.31 -7.60
N TRP A 162 27.46 -6.69 -8.50
CA TRP A 162 27.58 -7.94 -9.24
C TRP A 162 28.78 -7.96 -10.20
N LEU A 163 29.05 -6.86 -10.91
CA LEU A 163 30.24 -6.75 -11.75
C LEU A 163 31.54 -6.82 -10.93
N ASP A 164 31.56 -6.19 -9.75
CA ASP A 164 32.69 -6.28 -8.80
C ASP A 164 32.89 -7.73 -8.32
N LEU A 165 31.81 -8.45 -7.98
CA LEU A 165 31.84 -9.88 -7.64
C LEU A 165 32.42 -10.74 -8.79
N LEU A 166 32.12 -10.40 -10.03
CA LEU A 166 32.65 -11.09 -11.22
C LEU A 166 34.10 -10.71 -11.57
N GLY A 167 34.73 -9.81 -10.79
CA GLY A 167 36.10 -9.35 -11.02
C GLY A 167 36.24 -8.41 -12.22
N VAL A 168 35.18 -7.68 -12.58
CA VAL A 168 35.25 -6.71 -13.68
C VAL A 168 35.93 -5.42 -13.20
N GLU A 169 37.09 -5.12 -13.75
CA GLU A 169 37.83 -3.87 -13.50
C GLU A 169 36.97 -2.62 -13.75
N ARG A 170 37.06 -1.64 -12.84
CA ARG A 170 36.26 -0.40 -12.90
C ARG A 170 36.57 0.43 -14.14
N GLU A 171 37.79 0.38 -14.65
CA GLU A 171 38.26 1.11 -15.84
C GLU A 171 37.57 0.64 -17.12
N ARG A 172 37.09 -0.62 -17.11
CA ARG A 172 36.31 -1.21 -18.21
C ARG A 172 34.89 -0.66 -18.25
N LEU A 173 34.39 -0.10 -17.16
CA LEU A 173 33.04 0.46 -17.10
C LEU A 173 33.03 1.84 -17.77
N LYS A 174 32.02 2.05 -18.62
CA LYS A 174 31.70 3.35 -19.19
C LYS A 174 30.24 3.64 -18.98
N PHE A 175 29.94 4.92 -18.78
CA PHE A 175 28.63 5.38 -18.36
C PHE A 175 28.12 6.43 -19.34
N ALA A 176 26.85 6.37 -19.69
CA ALA A 176 26.19 7.39 -20.51
C ALA A 176 24.81 7.69 -19.93
N VAL A 177 24.42 8.96 -19.86
CA VAL A 177 23.08 9.34 -19.42
C VAL A 177 22.13 9.34 -20.62
N HIS A 178 20.96 8.76 -20.43
CA HIS A 178 19.84 8.83 -21.37
C HIS A 178 18.71 9.64 -20.73
N VAL A 179 18.49 10.86 -21.19
CA VAL A 179 17.54 11.79 -20.58
C VAL A 179 16.65 12.42 -21.65
N HIS A 180 15.48 12.92 -21.27
CA HIS A 180 14.62 13.67 -22.18
C HIS A 180 15.14 15.09 -22.40
N GLU A 181 14.90 15.64 -23.59
CA GLU A 181 15.37 16.99 -23.96
C GLU A 181 14.77 18.12 -23.11
N SER A 182 13.61 17.89 -22.48
CA SER A 182 12.95 18.84 -21.57
C SER A 182 13.41 18.76 -20.12
N ALA A 183 14.28 17.83 -19.76
CA ALA A 183 14.77 17.67 -18.40
C ALA A 183 16.12 18.38 -18.19
N ASP A 184 16.47 18.60 -16.92
CA ASP A 184 17.78 19.14 -16.53
C ASP A 184 18.89 18.11 -16.81
N VAL A 185 19.55 18.28 -17.96
CA VAL A 185 20.66 17.41 -18.40
C VAL A 185 21.84 17.50 -17.44
N ALA A 186 22.18 18.71 -16.99
CA ALA A 186 23.34 18.92 -16.13
C ALA A 186 23.12 18.30 -14.74
N GLY A 187 21.92 18.48 -14.17
CA GLY A 187 21.53 17.83 -12.92
C GLY A 187 21.50 16.31 -13.04
N ALA A 188 21.00 15.76 -14.15
CA ALA A 188 21.01 14.31 -14.39
C ALA A 188 22.43 13.74 -14.51
N GLU A 189 23.32 14.40 -15.26
CA GLU A 189 24.73 14.01 -15.38
C GLU A 189 25.43 14.04 -14.03
N GLN A 190 25.25 15.11 -13.25
CA GLN A 190 25.86 15.24 -11.93
C GLN A 190 25.37 14.15 -10.98
N PHE A 191 24.05 13.95 -10.89
CA PHE A 191 23.45 12.91 -10.06
C PHE A 191 24.04 11.52 -10.34
N TRP A 192 24.10 11.14 -11.63
CA TRP A 192 24.61 9.82 -11.99
C TRP A 192 26.11 9.68 -11.80
N ALA A 193 26.88 10.73 -12.05
CA ALA A 193 28.32 10.75 -11.80
C ALA A 193 28.61 10.54 -10.31
N ASP A 194 27.91 11.26 -9.43
CA ASP A 194 28.01 11.11 -7.98
C ASP A 194 27.59 9.70 -7.53
N HIS A 195 26.47 9.21 -8.05
CA HIS A 195 25.95 7.89 -7.71
C HIS A 195 26.93 6.75 -8.06
N VAL A 196 27.64 6.85 -9.19
CA VAL A 196 28.62 5.83 -9.58
C VAL A 196 30.06 6.14 -9.13
N GLY A 197 30.29 7.31 -8.54
CA GLY A 197 31.59 7.71 -8.01
C GLY A 197 32.62 8.01 -9.10
N ILE A 198 32.23 8.73 -10.15
CA ILE A 198 33.12 9.18 -11.23
C ILE A 198 33.04 10.70 -11.40
N ASP A 199 34.05 11.29 -12.04
CA ASP A 199 33.95 12.66 -12.52
C ASP A 199 32.88 12.76 -13.64
N ARG A 200 32.06 13.82 -13.62
CA ARG A 200 31.07 14.09 -14.66
C ARG A 200 31.68 14.12 -16.06
N ALA A 201 32.91 14.63 -16.22
CA ALA A 201 33.63 14.66 -17.49
C ALA A 201 34.01 13.27 -18.02
N ALA A 202 33.98 12.23 -17.17
CA ALA A 202 34.20 10.84 -17.58
C ALA A 202 32.95 10.19 -18.20
N LEU A 203 31.77 10.83 -18.12
CA LEU A 203 30.57 10.36 -18.80
C LEU A 203 30.75 10.40 -20.31
N LEU A 204 30.26 9.35 -20.98
CA LEU A 204 30.08 9.37 -22.42
C LEU A 204 28.96 10.35 -22.79
N LYS A 205 28.94 10.75 -24.07
CA LYS A 205 27.95 11.68 -24.61
C LYS A 205 26.52 11.28 -24.22
N THR A 206 25.84 12.20 -23.54
CA THR A 206 24.45 12.06 -23.14
C THR A 206 23.54 11.94 -24.36
N THR A 207 22.62 10.98 -24.30
CA THR A 207 21.63 10.74 -25.35
C THR A 207 20.31 11.42 -24.98
N LEU A 208 19.91 12.39 -25.80
CA LEU A 208 18.64 13.10 -25.64
C LEU A 208 17.51 12.36 -26.36
N LYS A 209 16.51 11.91 -25.61
CA LYS A 209 15.28 11.32 -26.14
C LYS A 209 14.27 12.42 -26.48
N LYS A 210 13.96 12.57 -27.77
CA LYS A 210 12.95 13.52 -28.27
C LYS A 210 11.56 13.22 -27.70
N HIS A 211 10.73 14.25 -27.60
CA HIS A 211 9.34 14.11 -27.16
C HIS A 211 8.54 13.13 -28.05
N SER A 212 7.81 12.20 -27.41
CA SER A 212 6.67 11.51 -28.03
C SER A 212 5.40 12.19 -27.51
N PRO A 213 4.55 12.81 -28.36
CA PRO A 213 3.42 13.64 -27.92
C PRO A 213 2.30 12.90 -27.17
N SER A 214 2.32 11.57 -27.08
CA SER A 214 1.15 10.77 -26.64
C SER A 214 1.21 10.26 -25.20
N THR A 215 2.25 10.56 -24.43
CA THR A 215 2.31 10.06 -23.04
C THR A 215 1.97 11.18 -22.06
N ASN A 216 0.77 11.10 -21.46
CA ASN A 216 0.41 11.83 -20.22
C ASN A 216 1.33 11.36 -19.09
N ARG A 217 2.56 11.86 -19.09
CA ARG A 217 3.62 11.40 -18.21
C ARG A 217 3.52 12.15 -16.88
N LYS A 218 3.27 11.41 -15.81
CA LYS A 218 3.16 11.94 -14.44
C LYS A 218 4.51 12.10 -13.73
N ASN A 219 5.60 11.62 -14.34
CA ASN A 219 6.97 11.69 -13.82
C ASN A 219 7.72 12.90 -14.43
N THR A 220 7.21 14.10 -14.23
CA THR A 220 7.88 15.37 -14.58
C THR A 220 8.43 16.10 -13.34
N ASN A 221 8.38 15.46 -12.16
CA ASN A 221 8.77 16.07 -10.90
C ASN A 221 10.29 16.14 -10.72
N GLU A 222 10.70 17.14 -9.93
CA GLU A 222 12.00 17.29 -9.28
C GLU A 222 12.51 15.91 -8.79
N GLY A 223 13.49 15.33 -9.49
CA GLY A 223 14.01 13.99 -9.19
C GLY A 223 14.03 13.00 -10.36
N TYR A 224 13.53 13.37 -11.54
CA TYR A 224 13.74 12.57 -12.75
C TYR A 224 15.13 12.85 -13.37
N TYR A 225 16.08 11.94 -13.14
CA TYR A 225 17.45 12.04 -13.69
C TYR A 225 17.66 11.18 -14.96
N GLY A 226 16.59 10.73 -15.61
CA GLY A 226 16.70 9.83 -16.78
C GLY A 226 17.13 8.41 -16.41
N CYS A 227 17.79 7.74 -17.35
CA CYS A 227 18.36 6.41 -17.16
C CYS A 227 19.88 6.47 -17.29
N LEU A 228 20.59 5.70 -16.47
CA LEU A 228 22.01 5.45 -16.68
C LEU A 228 22.20 4.21 -17.54
N ARG A 229 23.03 4.35 -18.58
CA ARG A 229 23.58 3.23 -19.33
C ARG A 229 24.96 2.90 -18.80
N VAL A 230 25.17 1.63 -18.45
CA VAL A 230 26.45 1.04 -18.06
C VAL A 230 26.92 0.12 -19.19
N ASP A 231 28.08 0.40 -19.76
CA ASP A 231 28.75 -0.41 -20.78
C ASP A 231 30.01 -1.06 -20.20
N VAL A 232 30.17 -2.38 -20.37
CA VAL A 232 31.42 -3.08 -20.02
C VAL A 232 32.28 -3.25 -21.28
N ARG A 233 33.41 -2.54 -21.34
CA ARG A 233 34.40 -2.70 -22.41
C ARG A 233 35.00 -4.11 -22.38
N ARG A 234 35.31 -4.62 -23.57
CA ARG A 234 35.85 -5.98 -23.77
C ARG A 234 34.94 -7.07 -23.15
N GLY A 235 33.62 -6.83 -23.16
CA GLY A 235 32.62 -7.66 -22.46
C GLY A 235 32.11 -8.90 -23.21
N ALA A 236 32.69 -9.27 -24.35
CA ALA A 236 32.15 -10.37 -25.16
C ALA A 236 32.19 -11.73 -24.45
N ASP A 237 33.32 -12.06 -23.79
CA ASP A 237 33.43 -13.27 -22.97
C ASP A 237 32.39 -13.27 -21.84
N LEU A 238 32.32 -12.17 -21.08
CA LEU A 238 31.35 -12.01 -20.01
C LEU A 238 29.91 -12.15 -20.52
N TYR A 239 29.56 -11.54 -21.65
CA TYR A 239 28.23 -11.69 -22.26
C TYR A 239 27.87 -13.16 -22.51
N ARG A 240 28.78 -13.94 -23.12
CA ARG A 240 28.56 -15.36 -23.41
C ARG A 240 28.43 -16.18 -22.11
N ARG A 241 29.21 -15.85 -21.09
CA ARG A 241 29.08 -16.46 -19.75
C ARG A 241 27.72 -16.18 -19.13
N ILE A 242 27.23 -14.94 -19.21
CA ILE A 242 25.90 -14.55 -18.71
C ILE A 242 24.80 -15.32 -19.43
N GLU A 243 24.89 -15.40 -20.76
CA GLU A 243 23.96 -16.22 -21.56
C GLU A 243 23.99 -17.69 -21.13
N GLY A 244 25.17 -18.28 -20.99
CA GLY A 244 25.33 -19.66 -20.49
C GLY A 244 24.76 -19.87 -19.09
N TRP A 245 25.00 -18.94 -18.16
CA TRP A 245 24.46 -18.99 -16.80
C TRP A 245 22.93 -18.93 -16.81
N TRP A 246 22.33 -18.05 -17.61
CA TRP A 246 20.89 -17.97 -17.75
C TRP A 246 20.30 -19.28 -18.27
N TRP A 247 20.91 -19.88 -19.30
CA TRP A 247 20.46 -21.18 -19.81
C TRP A 247 20.59 -22.30 -18.78
N GLY A 248 21.63 -22.27 -17.95
CA GLY A 248 21.76 -23.17 -16.80
C GLY A 248 20.60 -23.03 -15.80
N ILE A 249 20.23 -21.78 -15.44
CA ILE A 249 19.08 -21.51 -14.56
C ILE A 249 17.78 -22.00 -15.18
N VAL A 250 17.58 -21.78 -16.50
CA VAL A 250 16.39 -22.26 -17.22
C VAL A 250 16.31 -23.79 -17.19
N GLY A 251 17.42 -24.49 -17.43
CA GLY A 251 17.47 -25.96 -17.37
C GLY A 251 17.06 -26.50 -15.99
N GLU A 252 17.58 -25.91 -14.91
CA GLU A 252 17.22 -26.27 -13.54
C GLU A 252 15.77 -25.90 -13.17
N ALA A 253 15.23 -24.81 -13.71
CA ALA A 253 13.83 -24.46 -13.52
C ALA A 253 12.88 -25.45 -14.22
N GLN A 254 13.25 -25.89 -15.43
CA GLN A 254 12.49 -26.88 -16.19
C GLN A 254 12.50 -28.26 -15.52
N SER A 255 13.63 -28.70 -14.97
CA SER A 255 13.74 -30.00 -14.27
C SER A 255 12.86 -30.09 -13.02
N ARG A 256 12.60 -28.94 -12.37
CA ARG A 256 11.72 -28.83 -11.19
C ARG A 256 10.24 -28.79 -11.53
N THR A 257 9.89 -28.56 -12.78
CA THR A 257 8.49 -28.58 -13.23
C THR A 257 8.16 -30.03 -13.62
N PRO A 258 7.29 -30.75 -12.88
CA PRO A 258 6.92 -32.10 -13.25
C PRO A 258 6.34 -32.08 -14.67
N ARG A 259 6.87 -32.89 -15.58
CA ARG A 259 6.19 -33.14 -16.86
C ARG A 259 4.83 -33.74 -16.51
N THR A 260 3.76 -32.98 -16.72
CA THR A 260 2.41 -33.51 -16.71
C THR A 260 2.37 -34.53 -17.84
N ALA A 261 2.37 -35.81 -17.49
CA ALA A 261 2.16 -36.89 -18.46
C ALA A 261 0.74 -36.72 -19.02
N VAL A 262 0.65 -36.55 -20.34
CA VAL A 262 -0.59 -36.71 -21.11
C VAL A 262 -0.61 -38.14 -21.62
#